data_AF-A0A820W7G7-F1
#
_entry.id   AF-A0A820W7G7-F1
#
_cell.length_a   1.000
_cell.length_b   1.000
_cell.length_c   1.000
_cell.angle_alpha   90.00
_cell.angle_beta   90.00
_cell.angle_gamma   90.00
#
_symmetry.space_group_name_H-M   'P 1'
#
loop_
_entity.id
_entity.type
_entity.pdbx_description
1 polymer ?
#
loop_
_entity_poly.entity_id
_entity_poly.type
_entity_poly.pdbx_seq_one_letter_code
_entity_poly.pdbx_strand_id
1 'polypeptide(L)'
;MGSGPSADATQTKGTDKHRRNHRRSMAAHGDHRRSMAAHGDHRRRTRSDVRDATEEESREMFEEYMNDDRSAEIIHKGVPFEAIIKRFRQPPILNPMDAIKEENTIFTFKPLKYAPYKPDTEHDVESYNDRWDKYHVRMPCSNDYISNDRKPIWPKICEHLSFLKAKCDSREVKFKHLKTVIEDCNERSFDLECLQRLIDPIYSKNEYRNFMYVTLPKMCDLLLNIKSVCTQPLPLLRINENRSVSMQQQQAAALLACAFFCLFPNRSGRTLRTEYEDYQNPNFEALYQRGPPSKIEKLKCILHYFNRVTDHMPTGVITFQRVVLPKSEYPQWPELKTDLCDLHLTTGDKIEDIPSVLQVDFANKYIGGGVLGSGCVQEEIRFTICPEMLVSLLICEVMECNECILLIGCERYSSYKGYAHSFQFAGNYTDKAPRDSWDRLWCHVVAMDAIYFQNPSTQYHMKSIERELLKAYTSFRPLGHDADSKFGIATGNWGCGAFNGDRQLKAIIQLIAASEARRPLVYAAFGDRKLVTSFSALYEHLKKERATVSDLYYYLMGYCRDQPEQSLFDYILMPPASRFQKK
;
A
#
# COMPACT_ATOMS: atom_id res chain seq x y z
N MET A 1 -50.98 -39.18 62.90
CA MET A 1 -52.43 -38.96 62.73
C MET A 1 -52.57 -37.54 62.22
N GLY A 2 -52.81 -37.33 60.91
CA GLY A 2 -54.15 -37.14 60.34
C GLY A 2 -54.64 -35.74 60.75
N SER A 3 -55.01 -34.80 59.89
CA SER A 3 -55.48 -34.78 58.51
C SER A 3 -55.75 -33.28 58.20
N GLY A 4 -55.75 -32.86 56.93
CA GLY A 4 -56.12 -31.49 56.52
C GLY A 4 -57.60 -31.14 56.84
N PRO A 5 -58.13 -29.96 56.42
CA PRO A 5 -58.28 -29.69 54.99
C PRO A 5 -58.21 -28.20 54.55
N SER A 6 -58.42 -28.03 53.24
CA SER A 6 -58.47 -26.85 52.36
C SER A 6 -59.49 -25.76 52.68
N ALA A 7 -59.21 -24.53 52.23
CA ALA A 7 -60.20 -23.68 51.54
C ALA A 7 -59.51 -22.59 50.70
N ASP A 8 -60.01 -22.44 49.47
CA ASP A 8 -59.68 -21.47 48.43
C ASP A 8 -60.53 -20.19 48.60
N ALA A 9 -60.01 -18.99 48.30
CA ALA A 9 -60.79 -17.84 47.82
C ALA A 9 -59.95 -16.57 47.47
N THR A 10 -59.92 -16.27 46.17
CA THR A 10 -60.09 -14.95 45.51
C THR A 10 -59.09 -13.78 45.67
N GLN A 11 -58.26 -13.66 44.62
CA GLN A 11 -57.93 -12.47 43.81
C GLN A 11 -58.00 -11.04 44.42
N THR A 12 -56.85 -10.36 44.39
CA THR A 12 -56.73 -8.98 43.87
C THR A 12 -55.45 -8.83 43.03
N LYS A 13 -55.59 -8.18 41.88
CA LYS A 13 -54.56 -7.93 40.86
C LYS A 13 -53.65 -6.78 41.29
N GLY A 14 -52.35 -6.92 41.06
CA GLY A 14 -51.39 -5.82 41.15
C GLY A 14 -50.00 -6.18 40.64
N THR A 15 -49.64 -5.63 39.48
CA THR A 15 -48.27 -5.48 38.95
C THR A 15 -47.55 -6.69 38.36
N ASP A 16 -47.71 -6.73 37.04
CA ASP A 16 -46.87 -7.34 36.01
C ASP A 16 -45.46 -6.68 35.94
N LYS A 17 -44.55 -7.31 35.20
CA LYS A 17 -43.24 -6.80 34.71
C LYS A 17 -42.03 -6.81 35.66
N HIS A 18 -41.48 -7.99 35.97
CA HIS A 18 -40.02 -8.09 36.15
C HIS A 18 -39.35 -9.44 35.81
N ARG A 19 -40.07 -10.43 35.26
CA ARG A 19 -39.52 -11.78 35.04
C ARG A 19 -39.56 -12.33 33.61
N ARG A 20 -39.71 -11.46 32.60
CA ARG A 20 -39.57 -11.83 31.17
C ARG A 20 -38.39 -11.19 30.43
N ASN A 21 -37.61 -10.32 31.07
CA ASN A 21 -36.42 -9.72 30.44
C ASN A 21 -35.09 -10.47 30.67
N HIS A 22 -35.06 -11.51 31.52
CA HIS A 22 -33.81 -12.24 31.78
C HIS A 22 -33.55 -13.48 30.91
N ARG A 23 -34.47 -13.86 30.01
CA ARG A 23 -34.25 -14.98 29.07
C ARG A 23 -34.03 -14.57 27.61
N ARG A 24 -34.18 -13.29 27.25
CA ARG A 24 -33.81 -12.77 25.92
C ARG A 24 -32.40 -12.16 25.84
N SER A 25 -31.75 -11.90 26.98
CA SER A 25 -30.38 -11.34 27.03
C SER A 25 -29.26 -12.38 26.85
N MET A 26 -29.51 -13.67 27.07
CA MET A 26 -28.47 -14.71 26.92
C MET A 26 -28.38 -15.32 25.51
N ALA A 27 -29.39 -15.13 24.66
CA ALA A 27 -29.32 -15.55 23.25
C ALA A 27 -28.53 -14.54 22.38
N ALA A 28 -28.60 -13.24 22.69
CA ALA A 28 -27.89 -12.18 21.95
C ALA A 28 -26.38 -12.08 22.23
N HIS A 29 -25.88 -12.69 23.32
CA HIS A 29 -24.44 -12.77 23.61
C HIS A 29 -23.76 -14.05 23.08
N GLY A 30 -24.55 -15.06 22.68
CA GLY A 30 -24.04 -16.27 22.03
C GLY A 30 -23.70 -16.06 20.55
N ASP A 31 -24.48 -15.24 19.83
CA ASP A 31 -24.30 -14.99 18.40
C ASP A 31 -23.15 -14.03 18.09
N HIS A 32 -22.85 -13.05 18.96
CA HIS A 32 -21.69 -12.18 18.77
C HIS A 32 -20.34 -12.90 18.95
N ARG A 33 -20.27 -13.90 19.85
CA ARG A 33 -19.06 -14.74 20.00
C ARG A 33 -18.89 -15.76 18.88
N ARG A 34 -19.97 -16.30 18.31
CA ARG A 34 -19.91 -17.18 17.13
C ARG A 34 -19.57 -16.43 15.85
N SER A 35 -20.05 -15.20 15.68
CA SER A 35 -19.66 -14.30 14.58
C SER A 35 -18.18 -13.91 14.63
N MET A 36 -17.63 -13.56 15.81
CA MET A 36 -16.20 -13.28 15.97
C MET A 36 -15.31 -14.52 15.81
N ALA A 37 -15.76 -15.69 16.25
CA ALA A 37 -15.02 -16.95 16.04
C ALA A 37 -15.01 -17.36 14.56
N ALA A 38 -16.12 -17.17 13.84
CA ALA A 38 -16.20 -17.42 12.39
C ALA A 38 -15.38 -16.40 11.57
N HIS A 39 -15.32 -15.12 11.99
CA HIS A 39 -14.42 -14.12 11.41
C HIS A 39 -12.94 -14.41 11.68
N GLY A 40 -12.61 -14.90 12.88
CA GLY A 40 -11.25 -15.34 13.22
C GLY A 40 -10.79 -16.56 12.41
N ASP A 41 -11.69 -17.51 12.12
CA ASP A 41 -11.37 -18.71 11.35
C ASP A 41 -11.30 -18.45 9.83
N HIS A 42 -12.10 -17.51 9.31
CA HIS A 42 -11.98 -17.04 7.92
C HIS A 42 -10.71 -16.20 7.68
N ARG A 43 -10.30 -15.38 8.66
CA ARG A 43 -9.01 -14.65 8.67
C ARG A 43 -7.79 -15.59 8.79
N ARG A 44 -7.93 -16.75 9.44
CA ARG A 44 -6.86 -17.77 9.55
C ARG A 44 -6.57 -18.47 8.22
N ARG A 45 -7.60 -18.82 7.44
CA ARG A 45 -7.43 -19.47 6.12
C ARG A 45 -6.83 -18.53 5.08
N THR A 46 -7.23 -17.26 5.06
CA THR A 46 -6.69 -16.27 4.11
C THR A 46 -5.20 -15.95 4.29
N ARG A 47 -4.59 -16.25 5.45
CA ARG A 47 -3.16 -15.96 5.71
C ARG A 47 -2.21 -17.09 5.29
N SER A 48 -2.70 -18.34 5.21
CA SER A 48 -1.96 -19.47 4.61
C SER A 48 -2.14 -19.49 3.10
N ASP A 49 -3.36 -19.25 2.62
CA ASP A 49 -3.70 -19.40 1.21
C ASP A 49 -3.05 -18.30 0.32
N VAL A 50 -2.64 -17.16 0.91
CA VAL A 50 -1.93 -16.06 0.23
C VAL A 50 -0.40 -16.23 0.27
N ARG A 51 0.15 -17.12 1.12
CA ARG A 51 1.60 -17.37 1.18
C ARG A 51 2.08 -18.39 0.14
N ASP A 52 1.26 -19.39 -0.17
CA ASP A 52 1.66 -20.52 -1.02
C ASP A 52 1.30 -20.36 -2.50
N ALA A 53 0.41 -19.44 -2.87
CA ALA A 53 -0.01 -19.23 -4.28
C ALA A 53 1.04 -18.56 -5.19
N THR A 54 2.27 -18.32 -4.73
CA THR A 54 3.17 -17.37 -5.41
C THR A 54 4.24 -17.97 -6.31
N GLU A 55 4.55 -19.27 -6.27
CA GLU A 55 5.68 -19.81 -7.05
C GLU A 55 5.29 -20.47 -8.38
N GLU A 56 4.22 -21.26 -8.43
CA GLU A 56 3.77 -21.96 -9.64
C GLU A 56 2.93 -21.05 -10.56
N GLU A 57 2.01 -20.26 -9.98
CA GLU A 57 1.20 -19.29 -10.73
C GLU A 57 2.07 -18.15 -11.31
N SER A 58 3.15 -17.76 -10.62
CA SER A 58 4.14 -16.81 -11.15
C SER A 58 4.94 -17.35 -12.35
N ARG A 59 5.02 -18.67 -12.52
CA ARG A 59 5.70 -19.32 -13.66
C ARG A 59 4.81 -19.36 -14.90
N GLU A 60 3.56 -19.78 -14.76
CA GLU A 60 2.61 -19.76 -15.89
C GLU A 60 2.28 -18.32 -16.33
N MET A 61 2.14 -17.38 -15.37
CA MET A 61 1.98 -15.96 -15.69
C MET A 61 3.20 -15.35 -16.38
N PHE A 62 4.42 -15.84 -16.11
CA PHE A 62 5.61 -15.35 -16.80
C PHE A 62 5.61 -15.71 -18.28
N GLU A 63 5.13 -16.90 -18.65
CA GLU A 63 5.05 -17.31 -20.05
C GLU A 63 3.99 -16.49 -20.81
N GLU A 64 2.86 -16.16 -20.18
CA GLU A 64 1.84 -15.31 -20.81
C GLU A 64 2.23 -13.81 -20.85
N TYR A 65 2.95 -13.29 -19.84
CA TYR A 65 3.48 -11.91 -19.83
C TYR A 65 4.67 -11.70 -20.80
N MET A 66 5.41 -12.76 -21.14
CA MET A 66 6.63 -12.67 -21.97
C MET A 66 6.46 -13.18 -23.40
N ASN A 67 5.38 -13.90 -23.71
CA ASN A 67 5.13 -14.38 -25.08
C ASN A 67 4.58 -13.31 -26.02
N ASP A 68 4.33 -12.07 -25.55
CA ASP A 68 4.12 -10.93 -26.45
C ASP A 68 5.45 -10.22 -26.69
N ASP A 69 5.86 -10.28 -27.96
CA ASP A 69 7.16 -9.89 -28.48
C ASP A 69 7.53 -8.45 -28.08
N ARG A 70 8.50 -8.27 -27.17
CA ARG A 70 9.00 -6.93 -26.79
C ARG A 70 9.68 -6.18 -27.95
N SER A 71 9.79 -6.80 -29.13
CA SER A 71 10.20 -6.13 -30.37
C SER A 71 9.02 -5.48 -31.12
N ALA A 72 7.77 -5.70 -30.69
CA ALA A 72 6.60 -5.08 -31.27
C ALA A 72 6.50 -3.58 -30.90
N GLU A 73 6.25 -2.74 -31.90
CA GLU A 73 6.09 -1.29 -31.77
C GLU A 73 5.03 -0.92 -30.72
N ILE A 74 5.35 -0.03 -29.78
CA ILE A 74 4.39 0.48 -28.79
C ILE A 74 3.22 1.13 -29.54
N ILE A 75 1.99 0.72 -29.24
CA ILE A 75 0.81 1.33 -29.82
C ILE A 75 0.08 2.19 -28.80
N HIS A 76 -0.42 3.32 -29.29
CA HIS A 76 -1.29 4.23 -28.57
C HIS A 76 -2.63 4.34 -29.29
N LYS A 77 -3.74 4.34 -28.53
CA LYS A 77 -5.11 4.47 -29.05
C LYS A 77 -5.95 5.37 -28.13
N GLY A 78 -7.12 5.79 -28.62
CA GLY A 78 -8.01 6.71 -27.93
C GLY A 78 -7.53 8.17 -28.01
N VAL A 79 -7.80 8.93 -26.96
CA VAL A 79 -7.42 10.35 -26.87
C VAL A 79 -5.89 10.48 -26.81
N PRO A 80 -5.25 11.41 -27.56
CA PRO A 80 -3.80 11.63 -27.48
C PRO A 80 -3.34 11.94 -26.05
N PHE A 81 -2.23 11.34 -25.61
CA PHE A 81 -1.72 11.49 -24.24
C PHE A 81 -1.46 12.95 -23.88
N GLU A 82 -0.91 13.74 -24.81
CA GLU A 82 -0.64 15.17 -24.63
C GLU A 82 -1.91 15.96 -24.31
N ALA A 83 -3.07 15.55 -24.82
CA ALA A 83 -4.34 16.22 -24.53
C ALA A 83 -4.77 16.01 -23.06
N ILE A 84 -4.40 14.87 -22.46
CA ILE A 84 -4.65 14.57 -21.05
C ILE A 84 -3.73 15.40 -20.15
N ILE A 85 -2.43 15.41 -20.44
CA ILE A 85 -1.43 16.06 -19.55
C ILE A 85 -1.27 17.57 -19.77
N LYS A 86 -1.68 18.13 -20.91
CA LYS A 86 -1.51 19.58 -21.20
C LYS A 86 -2.15 20.49 -20.16
N ARG A 87 -3.18 20.01 -19.46
CA ARG A 87 -3.87 20.74 -18.38
C ARG A 87 -3.08 20.80 -17.07
N PHE A 88 -2.04 19.97 -16.90
CA PHE A 88 -1.35 19.73 -15.63
C PHE A 88 0.17 19.84 -15.79
N ARG A 89 0.66 20.97 -16.33
CA ARG A 89 2.10 21.16 -16.58
C ARG A 89 2.90 21.59 -15.35
N GLN A 90 2.24 22.09 -14.31
CA GLN A 90 2.89 22.55 -13.08
C GLN A 90 2.05 22.14 -11.86
N PRO A 91 2.70 21.88 -10.71
CA PRO A 91 2.00 21.64 -9.46
C PRO A 91 1.09 22.82 -9.12
N PRO A 92 -0.14 22.58 -8.63
CA PRO A 92 -1.00 23.66 -8.14
C PRO A 92 -0.36 24.35 -6.93
N ILE A 93 -0.66 25.64 -6.74
CA ILE A 93 -0.28 26.34 -5.51
C ILE A 93 -1.24 25.90 -4.40
N LEU A 94 -0.76 25.05 -3.51
CA LEU A 94 -1.55 24.58 -2.36
C LEU A 94 -1.57 25.65 -1.27
N ASN A 95 -2.64 25.64 -0.47
CA ASN A 95 -2.71 26.46 0.75
C ASN A 95 -1.48 26.21 1.64
N PRO A 96 -0.96 27.25 2.32
CA PRO A 96 0.16 27.08 3.23
C PRO A 96 -0.11 25.98 4.25
N MET A 97 0.91 25.19 4.56
CA MET A 97 0.84 24.05 5.48
C MET A 97 0.25 24.44 6.85
N ASP A 98 0.64 25.61 7.37
CA ASP A 98 0.18 26.16 8.65
C ASP A 98 -1.28 26.66 8.62
N ALA A 99 -1.84 26.89 7.43
CA ALA A 99 -3.24 27.29 7.26
C ALA A 99 -4.20 26.09 7.22
N ILE A 100 -3.67 24.87 7.12
CA ILE A 100 -4.44 23.62 7.12
C ILE A 100 -4.86 23.34 8.56
N LYS A 101 -6.01 23.88 8.92
CA LYS A 101 -6.77 23.47 10.11
C LYS A 101 -7.61 22.21 9.85
N GLU A 102 -7.20 21.37 8.90
CA GLU A 102 -7.86 20.08 8.73
C GLU A 102 -7.57 19.26 9.99
N GLU A 103 -8.61 18.97 10.78
CA GLU A 103 -8.54 18.14 11.99
C GLU A 103 -7.86 16.78 11.76
N ASN A 104 -7.70 16.39 10.49
CA ASN A 104 -7.25 15.09 10.02
C ASN A 104 -5.84 15.07 9.41
N THR A 105 -5.14 16.21 9.28
CA THR A 105 -3.77 16.24 8.74
C THR A 105 -2.77 16.49 9.86
N ILE A 106 -1.87 15.52 10.09
CA ILE A 106 -0.86 15.56 11.17
C ILE A 106 0.53 15.73 10.55
N PHE A 107 1.21 16.81 10.94
CA PHE A 107 2.61 17.04 10.62
C PHE A 107 3.47 16.47 11.75
N THR A 108 4.29 15.46 11.45
CA THR A 108 5.16 14.82 12.46
C THR A 108 6.55 15.44 12.50
N PHE A 109 6.73 16.59 11.85
CA PHE A 109 7.96 17.38 11.87
C PHE A 109 7.64 18.81 12.30
N LYS A 110 8.56 19.43 13.04
CA LYS A 110 8.60 20.88 13.11
C LYS A 110 9.24 21.37 11.81
N PRO A 111 8.71 22.40 11.13
CA PRO A 111 9.40 23.04 10.02
C PRO A 111 10.75 23.55 10.52
N LEU A 112 11.81 22.77 10.28
CA LEU A 112 13.16 23.26 10.50
C LEU A 112 13.41 24.25 9.37
N LYS A 113 13.59 25.54 9.71
CA LYS A 113 14.27 26.45 8.79
C LYS A 113 15.60 25.80 8.47
N TYR A 114 15.77 25.44 7.20
CA TYR A 114 16.88 24.67 6.66
C TYR A 114 18.19 24.94 7.40
N ALA A 115 18.63 23.97 8.20
CA ALA A 115 19.96 23.94 8.79
C ALA A 115 20.56 22.59 8.41
N PRO A 116 21.73 22.53 7.75
CA PRO A 116 22.39 21.28 7.46
C PRO A 116 22.62 20.52 8.76
N TYR A 117 22.34 19.22 8.73
CA TYR A 117 22.55 18.31 9.85
C TYR A 117 23.99 18.45 10.39
N LYS A 118 24.11 18.81 11.67
CA LYS A 118 25.38 18.89 12.39
C LYS A 118 25.46 17.71 13.36
N PRO A 119 26.38 16.75 13.14
CA PRO A 119 26.55 15.58 14.02
C PRO A 119 26.94 15.93 15.47
N ASP A 120 27.47 17.13 15.72
CA ASP A 120 28.17 17.48 16.97
C ASP A 120 27.36 18.36 17.94
N THR A 121 26.11 18.66 17.63
CA THR A 121 25.22 19.34 18.58
C THR A 121 24.46 18.29 19.35
N GLU A 122 24.76 18.12 20.65
CA GLU A 122 23.88 17.55 21.65
C GLU A 122 22.54 18.33 21.63
N HIS A 123 21.71 18.09 20.62
CA HIS A 123 20.40 18.70 20.54
C HIS A 123 19.50 17.96 21.52
N ASP A 124 19.34 18.61 22.67
CA ASP A 124 18.36 18.40 23.73
C ASP A 124 17.43 17.20 23.54
N VAL A 125 17.78 16.14 24.27
CA VAL A 125 16.90 15.04 24.70
C VAL A 125 15.58 15.58 25.28
N GLU A 126 15.52 16.84 25.71
CA GLU A 126 14.31 17.53 26.21
C GLU A 126 13.21 17.75 25.14
N SER A 127 13.52 17.63 23.85
CA SER A 127 12.57 17.92 22.76
C SER A 127 11.82 16.70 22.19
N TYR A 128 12.23 15.47 22.54
CA TYR A 128 11.59 14.24 22.08
C TYR A 128 10.34 13.93 22.91
N ASN A 129 9.19 13.89 22.24
CA ASN A 129 7.91 13.57 22.85
C ASN A 129 7.54 12.11 22.53
N ASP A 130 7.51 11.26 23.55
CA ASP A 130 7.25 9.83 23.40
C ASP A 130 5.77 9.47 23.60
N ARG A 131 5.28 8.49 22.86
CA ARG A 131 3.97 7.86 23.10
C ARG A 131 4.06 6.35 22.88
N TRP A 132 3.85 5.61 23.95
CA TRP A 132 3.72 4.15 23.93
C TRP A 132 2.27 3.74 24.13
N ASP A 133 1.45 3.92 23.10
CA ASP A 133 0.02 3.58 23.14
C ASP A 133 -0.42 2.85 21.85
N LYS A 134 -1.72 2.58 21.72
CA LYS A 134 -2.31 1.88 20.57
C LYS A 134 -2.63 2.77 19.37
N TYR A 135 -2.40 4.07 19.48
CA TYR A 135 -2.71 5.06 18.44
C TYR A 135 -1.45 5.58 17.74
N HIS A 136 -0.27 5.33 18.30
CA HIS A 136 1.01 5.76 17.77
C HIS A 136 1.94 4.57 17.51
N VAL A 137 2.92 4.78 16.65
CA VAL A 137 4.04 3.86 16.46
C VAL A 137 4.84 3.78 17.76
N ARG A 138 5.04 2.55 18.24
CA ARG A 138 5.96 2.25 19.32
C ARG A 138 7.40 2.35 18.82
N MET A 139 8.02 3.48 19.09
CA MET A 139 9.38 3.78 18.62
C MET A 139 10.42 2.95 19.38
N PRO A 140 11.48 2.47 18.70
CA PRO A 140 12.53 1.67 19.36
C PRO A 140 13.31 2.44 20.43
N CYS A 141 13.28 3.78 20.37
CA CYS A 141 13.96 4.67 21.30
C CYS A 141 13.12 5.08 22.52
N SER A 142 11.90 4.54 22.65
CA SER A 142 11.05 4.70 23.83
C SER A 142 11.66 4.03 25.07
N ASN A 143 11.44 4.64 26.23
CA ASN A 143 11.83 4.04 27.51
C ASN A 143 10.93 2.85 27.89
N ASP A 144 9.75 2.73 27.27
CA ASP A 144 8.82 1.62 27.48
C ASP A 144 9.16 0.39 26.64
N TYR A 145 10.14 0.48 25.72
CA TYR A 145 10.68 -0.70 25.06
C TYR A 145 11.68 -1.40 25.98
N ILE A 146 11.18 -2.42 26.69
CA ILE A 146 11.93 -3.15 27.72
C ILE A 146 12.61 -4.40 27.13
N SER A 147 13.88 -4.59 27.48
CA SER A 147 14.68 -5.78 27.14
C SER A 147 14.38 -6.97 28.07
N ASN A 148 14.93 -8.14 27.76
CA ASN A 148 14.85 -9.35 28.60
C ASN A 148 15.40 -9.15 30.02
N ASP A 149 16.32 -8.19 30.22
CA ASP A 149 16.86 -7.83 31.53
C ASP A 149 15.95 -6.89 32.36
N ARG A 150 14.76 -6.57 31.83
CA ARG A 150 13.76 -5.67 32.41
C ARG A 150 14.19 -4.20 32.51
N LYS A 151 15.12 -3.75 31.66
CA LYS A 151 15.49 -2.34 31.50
C LYS A 151 15.13 -1.81 30.11
N PRO A 152 15.03 -0.49 29.93
CA PRO A 152 14.91 0.11 28.59
C PRO A 152 16.04 -0.39 27.68
N ILE A 153 15.69 -0.89 26.48
CA ILE A 153 16.66 -1.51 25.56
C ILE A 153 17.48 -0.48 24.76
N TRP A 154 16.98 0.75 24.64
CA TRP A 154 17.59 1.76 23.77
C TRP A 154 19.07 2.09 24.08
N PRO A 155 19.51 2.22 25.36
CA PRO A 155 20.93 2.43 25.67
C PRO A 155 21.82 1.29 25.15
N LYS A 156 21.39 0.04 25.30
CA LYS A 156 22.08 -1.14 24.78
C LYS A 156 22.17 -1.09 23.25
N ILE A 157 21.08 -0.73 22.56
CA ILE A 157 21.07 -0.53 21.11
C ILE A 157 22.11 0.54 20.71
N CYS A 158 22.16 1.67 21.42
CA CYS A 158 23.13 2.73 21.15
C CYS A 158 24.59 2.26 21.30
N GLU A 159 24.89 1.45 22.32
CA GLU A 159 26.21 0.85 22.52
C GLU A 159 26.61 -0.05 21.33
N HIS A 160 25.71 -0.95 20.89
CA HIS A 160 25.97 -1.84 19.77
C HIS A 160 26.11 -1.08 18.42
N LEU A 161 25.29 -0.05 18.19
CA LEU A 161 25.40 0.80 17.01
C LEU A 161 26.71 1.59 17.00
N SER A 162 27.11 2.14 18.15
CA SER A 162 28.38 2.87 18.30
C SER A 162 29.58 1.95 18.07
N PHE A 163 29.52 0.71 18.58
CA PHE A 163 30.52 -0.32 18.31
C PHE A 163 30.61 -0.64 16.81
N LEU A 164 29.46 -0.85 16.14
CA LEU A 164 29.42 -1.15 14.71
C LEU A 164 30.03 0.00 13.90
N LYS A 165 29.64 1.24 14.21
CA LYS A 165 30.16 2.45 13.58
C LYS A 165 31.68 2.54 13.74
N ALA A 166 32.20 2.38 14.95
CA ALA A 166 33.64 2.42 15.20
C ALA A 166 34.42 1.37 14.37
N LYS A 167 33.84 0.16 14.19
CA LYS A 167 34.41 -0.87 13.32
C LYS A 167 34.35 -0.50 11.84
N CYS A 168 33.32 0.21 11.40
CA CYS A 168 33.22 0.72 10.03
C CYS A 168 34.29 1.78 9.78
N ASP A 169 34.44 2.73 10.71
CA ASP A 169 35.40 3.84 10.63
C ASP A 169 36.84 3.32 10.63
N SER A 170 37.15 2.31 11.44
CA SER A 170 38.47 1.64 11.44
C SER A 170 38.69 0.69 10.26
N ARG A 171 37.68 0.50 9.40
CA ARG A 171 37.67 -0.46 8.27
C ARG A 171 37.89 -1.91 8.68
N GLU A 172 37.60 -2.24 9.93
CA GLU A 172 37.67 -3.59 10.49
C GLU A 172 36.32 -4.32 10.47
N VAL A 173 35.25 -3.63 10.07
CA VAL A 173 33.92 -4.20 9.98
C VAL A 173 33.89 -5.36 8.99
N LYS A 174 33.10 -6.36 9.34
CA LYS A 174 32.85 -7.59 8.57
C LYS A 174 31.37 -7.90 8.72
N PHE A 175 30.81 -8.69 7.82
CA PHE A 175 29.40 -9.08 7.88
C PHE A 175 29.00 -9.67 9.25
N LYS A 176 29.88 -10.46 9.88
CA LYS A 176 29.65 -11.01 11.23
C LYS A 176 29.34 -9.93 12.29
N HIS A 177 29.97 -8.76 12.21
CA HIS A 177 29.74 -7.68 13.16
C HIS A 177 28.35 -7.06 12.96
N LEU A 178 27.94 -6.85 11.70
CA LEU A 178 26.58 -6.40 11.37
C LEU A 178 25.54 -7.41 11.86
N LYS A 179 25.76 -8.71 11.58
CA LYS A 179 24.88 -9.78 12.05
C LYS A 179 24.72 -9.77 13.57
N THR A 180 25.84 -9.77 14.31
CA THR A 180 25.82 -9.74 15.78
C THR A 180 25.06 -8.53 16.31
N VAL A 181 25.26 -7.34 15.73
CA VAL A 181 24.55 -6.14 16.16
C VAL A 181 23.04 -6.25 15.91
N ILE A 182 22.62 -6.75 14.75
CA ILE A 182 21.19 -7.01 14.48
C ILE A 182 20.63 -8.00 15.50
N GLU A 183 21.33 -9.11 15.78
CA GLU A 183 20.86 -10.14 16.72
C GLU A 183 20.79 -9.63 18.17
N ASP A 184 21.82 -8.91 18.64
CA ASP A 184 21.93 -8.43 20.01
C ASP A 184 20.96 -7.29 20.34
N CYS A 185 20.72 -6.38 19.36
CA CYS A 185 19.74 -5.29 19.49
C CYS A 185 18.30 -5.80 19.57
N ASN A 186 18.06 -7.01 19.07
CA ASN A 186 16.74 -7.65 19.01
C ASN A 186 16.59 -8.82 20.00
N GLU A 187 17.68 -9.18 20.68
CA GLU A 187 17.77 -10.29 21.64
C GLU A 187 17.28 -11.63 21.07
N ARG A 188 17.55 -11.87 19.77
CA ARG A 188 17.19 -13.09 19.05
C ARG A 188 18.06 -13.31 17.82
N SER A 189 18.11 -14.54 17.34
CA SER A 189 18.80 -14.89 16.10
C SER A 189 18.01 -14.52 14.85
N PHE A 190 18.73 -14.27 13.74
CA PHE A 190 18.16 -14.02 12.43
C PHE A 190 18.82 -14.87 11.35
N ASP A 191 18.01 -15.32 10.39
CA ASP A 191 18.52 -15.77 9.10
C ASP A 191 18.75 -14.54 8.22
N LEU A 192 20.04 -14.27 7.95
CA LEU A 192 20.50 -13.15 7.13
C LEU A 192 21.12 -13.61 5.80
N GLU A 193 20.80 -14.82 5.32
CA GLU A 193 21.45 -15.44 4.17
C GLU A 193 21.45 -14.55 2.92
N CYS A 194 20.32 -14.00 2.50
CA CYS A 194 20.24 -13.14 1.30
C CYS A 194 21.05 -11.85 1.45
N LEU A 195 21.06 -11.24 2.64
CA LEU A 195 21.87 -10.05 2.90
C LEU A 195 23.37 -10.39 2.88
N GLN A 196 23.76 -11.51 3.47
CA GLN A 196 25.14 -11.99 3.43
C GLN A 196 25.58 -12.29 2.01
N ARG A 197 24.74 -12.99 1.23
CA ARG A 197 25.01 -13.32 -0.17
C ARG A 197 25.13 -12.08 -1.04
N LEU A 198 24.42 -11.01 -0.75
CA LEU A 198 24.62 -9.75 -1.46
C LEU A 198 25.99 -9.14 -1.10
N ILE A 199 26.28 -9.01 0.20
CA ILE A 199 27.45 -8.27 0.69
C ILE A 199 28.77 -9.01 0.40
N ASP A 200 28.87 -10.30 0.75
CA ASP A 200 30.16 -11.01 0.73
C ASP A 200 30.55 -11.48 -0.70
N PRO A 201 29.71 -12.27 -1.43
CA PRO A 201 30.10 -12.80 -2.73
C PRO A 201 29.59 -12.02 -3.96
N ILE A 202 28.52 -11.23 -3.86
CA ILE A 202 27.93 -10.55 -5.04
C ILE A 202 28.48 -9.15 -5.25
N TYR A 203 28.60 -8.37 -4.17
CA TYR A 203 29.22 -7.05 -4.27
C TYR A 203 30.67 -7.15 -4.73
N SER A 204 31.02 -6.29 -5.69
CA SER A 204 32.40 -6.00 -5.99
C SER A 204 33.12 -5.42 -4.77
N LYS A 205 34.45 -5.45 -4.77
CA LYS A 205 35.26 -4.84 -3.70
C LYS A 205 34.90 -3.36 -3.46
N ASN A 206 34.48 -2.63 -4.50
CA ASN A 206 34.10 -1.23 -4.37
C ASN A 206 32.72 -1.08 -3.72
N GLU A 207 31.73 -1.86 -4.15
CA GLU A 207 30.38 -1.84 -3.57
C GLU A 207 30.40 -2.27 -2.11
N TYR A 208 31.17 -3.31 -1.77
CA TYR A 208 31.39 -3.74 -0.39
C TYR A 208 31.95 -2.60 0.46
N ARG A 209 33.02 -1.96 0.00
CA ARG A 209 33.65 -0.85 0.73
C ARG A 209 32.71 0.33 0.89
N ASN A 210 31.99 0.68 -0.17
CA ASN A 210 31.02 1.76 -0.14
C ASN A 210 29.93 1.49 0.90
N PHE A 211 29.31 0.31 0.85
CA PHE A 211 28.28 -0.04 1.83
C PHE A 211 28.85 -0.13 3.25
N MET A 212 29.88 -0.95 3.46
CA MET A 212 30.38 -1.29 4.80
C MET A 212 31.12 -0.13 5.48
N TYR A 213 31.84 0.71 4.73
CA TYR A 213 32.69 1.76 5.31
C TYR A 213 32.12 3.17 5.16
N VAL A 214 31.11 3.38 4.30
CA VAL A 214 30.52 4.71 4.06
C VAL A 214 29.04 4.73 4.43
N THR A 215 28.22 3.85 3.84
CA THR A 215 26.76 3.88 4.04
C THR A 215 26.37 3.39 5.43
N LEU A 216 26.86 2.22 5.85
CA LEU A 216 26.52 1.58 7.11
C LEU A 216 26.80 2.45 8.36
N PRO A 217 27.98 3.08 8.54
CA PRO A 217 28.21 3.96 9.70
C PRO A 217 27.27 5.16 9.71
N LYS A 218 26.94 5.73 8.54
CA LYS A 218 25.98 6.84 8.44
C LYS A 218 24.54 6.39 8.74
N MET A 219 24.17 5.15 8.44
CA MET A 219 22.90 4.58 8.90
C MET A 219 22.87 4.45 10.43
N CYS A 220 23.99 4.07 11.06
CA CYS A 220 24.11 4.09 12.52
C CYS A 220 23.96 5.52 13.07
N ASP A 221 24.56 6.53 12.43
CA ASP A 221 24.40 7.94 12.84
C ASP A 221 22.94 8.39 12.78
N LEU A 222 22.19 8.04 11.74
CA LEU A 222 20.75 8.33 11.66
C LEU A 222 19.97 7.75 12.86
N LEU A 223 20.31 6.53 13.27
CA LEU A 223 19.65 5.86 14.40
C LEU A 223 20.05 6.45 15.75
N LEU A 224 21.34 6.74 15.95
CA LEU A 224 21.83 7.38 17.18
C LEU A 224 21.19 8.77 17.37
N ASN A 225 20.84 9.44 16.27
CA ASN A 225 20.18 10.75 16.27
C ASN A 225 18.65 10.67 16.10
N ILE A 226 18.03 9.50 16.21
CA ILE A 226 16.60 9.36 15.92
C ILE A 226 15.71 10.22 16.82
N LYS A 227 16.12 10.46 18.07
CA LYS A 227 15.35 11.29 19.02
C LYS A 227 15.33 12.77 18.63
N SER A 228 16.34 13.26 17.90
CA SER A 228 16.38 14.64 17.39
C SER A 228 15.74 14.77 16.00
N VAL A 229 15.67 13.68 15.23
CA VAL A 229 15.06 13.65 13.89
C VAL A 229 13.54 13.40 13.98
N CYS A 230 13.12 12.38 14.72
CA CYS A 230 11.71 11.97 14.88
C CYS A 230 11.20 12.41 16.26
N THR A 231 11.09 13.71 16.49
CA THR A 231 10.77 14.29 17.81
C THR A 231 9.31 14.16 18.24
N GLN A 232 8.39 13.93 17.29
CA GLN A 232 6.96 13.82 17.56
C GLN A 232 6.48 12.38 17.47
N PRO A 233 5.48 11.99 18.28
CA PRO A 233 4.81 10.71 18.14
C PRO A 233 4.25 10.55 16.73
N LEU A 234 4.59 9.42 16.09
CA LEU A 234 4.11 9.10 14.75
C LEU A 234 2.75 8.38 14.87
N PRO A 235 1.63 9.00 14.49
CA PRO A 235 0.32 8.39 14.62
C PRO A 235 0.13 7.26 13.61
N LEU A 236 -0.67 6.28 13.99
CA LEU A 236 -1.12 5.20 13.11
C LEU A 236 -2.30 5.69 12.26
N LEU A 237 -2.30 5.32 10.98
CA LEU A 237 -3.39 5.52 10.05
C LEU A 237 -4.31 4.30 10.14
N ARG A 238 -5.41 4.43 10.88
CA ARG A 238 -6.28 3.31 11.29
C ARG A 238 -7.52 3.18 10.42
N ILE A 239 -8.09 1.98 10.39
CA ILE A 239 -9.31 1.67 9.62
C ILE A 239 -10.45 2.63 10.01
N ASN A 240 -11.18 3.11 9.02
CA ASN A 240 -12.29 4.05 9.09
C ASN A 240 -11.90 5.48 9.55
N GLU A 241 -10.62 5.82 9.62
CA GLU A 241 -10.15 7.18 9.93
C GLU A 241 -9.60 7.85 8.65
N ASN A 242 -10.28 8.91 8.18
CA ASN A 242 -9.67 9.83 7.21
C ASN A 242 -8.56 10.60 7.93
N ARG A 243 -7.30 10.34 7.60
CA ARG A 243 -6.16 10.98 8.25
C ARG A 243 -4.94 11.01 7.33
N SER A 244 -4.14 12.06 7.45
CA SER A 244 -2.89 12.24 6.74
C SER A 244 -1.73 12.40 7.72
N VAL A 245 -0.57 11.86 7.37
CA VAL A 245 0.71 12.07 8.04
C VAL A 245 1.70 12.61 7.03
N SER A 246 2.27 13.79 7.32
CA SER A 246 3.36 14.34 6.53
C SER A 246 4.65 14.37 7.35
N MET A 247 5.76 13.98 6.70
CA MET A 247 7.10 13.86 7.31
C MET A 247 8.19 14.28 6.33
N GLN A 248 9.36 14.66 6.85
CA GLN A 248 10.52 14.91 5.98
C GLN A 248 11.12 13.60 5.47
N GLN A 249 11.73 13.63 4.29
CA GLN A 249 12.46 12.48 3.74
C GLN A 249 13.56 11.99 4.71
N GLN A 250 14.19 12.89 5.48
CA GLN A 250 15.13 12.51 6.54
C GLN A 250 14.50 11.64 7.64
N GLN A 251 13.27 11.93 8.05
CA GLN A 251 12.55 11.12 9.05
C GLN A 251 12.24 9.73 8.48
N ALA A 252 11.83 9.67 7.20
CA ALA A 252 11.63 8.39 6.51
C ALA A 252 12.92 7.56 6.45
N ALA A 253 14.06 8.17 6.13
CA ALA A 253 15.36 7.51 6.15
C ALA A 253 15.73 6.92 7.52
N ALA A 254 15.50 7.66 8.61
CA ALA A 254 15.72 7.17 9.97
C ALA A 254 14.79 6.00 10.33
N LEU A 255 13.49 6.08 9.99
CA LEU A 255 12.53 5.01 10.22
C LEU A 255 12.87 3.74 9.41
N LEU A 256 13.31 3.89 8.16
CA LEU A 256 13.74 2.77 7.34
C LEU A 256 15.06 2.17 7.84
N ALA A 257 15.97 2.98 8.40
CA ALA A 257 17.14 2.46 9.10
C ALA A 257 16.71 1.59 10.30
N CYS A 258 15.68 1.98 11.07
CA CYS A 258 15.14 1.13 12.13
C CYS A 258 14.63 -0.21 11.58
N ALA A 259 13.89 -0.17 10.47
CA ALA A 259 13.39 -1.37 9.79
C ALA A 259 14.52 -2.28 9.30
N PHE A 260 15.61 -1.70 8.78
CA PHE A 260 16.81 -2.44 8.35
C PHE A 260 17.46 -3.20 9.52
N PHE A 261 17.62 -2.55 10.67
CA PHE A 261 18.14 -3.21 11.88
C PHE A 261 17.06 -4.01 12.65
N CYS A 262 15.87 -4.15 12.08
CA CYS A 262 14.72 -4.87 12.62
C CYS A 262 14.20 -4.35 13.98
N LEU A 263 14.42 -3.08 14.31
CA LEU A 263 14.25 -2.56 15.66
C LEU A 263 12.79 -2.32 16.09
N PHE A 264 11.80 -2.38 15.19
CA PHE A 264 10.43 -2.08 15.58
C PHE A 264 9.84 -3.19 16.47
N PRO A 265 9.43 -2.88 17.72
CA PRO A 265 8.96 -3.85 18.69
C PRO A 265 7.58 -4.42 18.31
N ASN A 266 7.31 -5.66 18.72
CA ASN A 266 6.03 -6.35 18.50
C ASN A 266 5.57 -6.49 17.03
N ARG A 267 6.46 -6.27 16.06
CA ARG A 267 6.13 -6.39 14.62
C ARG A 267 6.52 -7.72 13.98
N SER A 268 7.07 -8.66 14.75
CA SER A 268 7.59 -9.94 14.25
C SER A 268 6.88 -11.13 14.88
N GLY A 269 6.82 -12.25 14.16
CA GLY A 269 6.43 -13.56 14.71
C GLY A 269 5.06 -13.61 15.39
N ARG A 270 5.01 -14.09 16.65
CA ARG A 270 3.77 -14.27 17.43
C ARG A 270 3.21 -12.96 17.98
N THR A 271 4.03 -11.95 18.24
CA THR A 271 3.60 -10.66 18.81
C THR A 271 2.92 -9.76 17.78
N LEU A 272 3.25 -9.91 16.50
CA LEU A 272 2.47 -9.34 15.40
C LEU A 272 1.00 -9.79 15.46
N ARG A 273 0.72 -11.01 15.95
CA ARG A 273 -0.63 -11.60 15.94
C ARG A 273 -1.52 -11.13 17.10
N THR A 274 -1.05 -10.25 17.97
CA THR A 274 -1.84 -9.76 19.12
C THR A 274 -2.16 -8.29 19.00
N GLU A 275 -1.19 -7.45 18.68
CA GLU A 275 -1.35 -5.99 18.70
C GLU A 275 -1.41 -5.39 17.29
N TYR A 276 -0.55 -5.86 16.39
CA TYR A 276 -0.38 -5.33 15.05
C TYR A 276 -0.88 -6.31 13.98
N GLU A 277 -1.94 -7.08 14.29
CA GLU A 277 -2.41 -8.14 13.40
C GLU A 277 -2.94 -7.62 12.06
N ASP A 278 -3.46 -6.40 12.09
CA ASP A 278 -4.01 -5.65 10.97
C ASP A 278 -2.95 -4.76 10.28
N TYR A 279 -1.66 -4.93 10.59
CA TYR A 279 -0.55 -4.21 9.95
C TYR A 279 0.43 -5.15 9.26
N GLN A 280 1.21 -4.60 8.33
CA GLN A 280 2.40 -5.26 7.82
C GLN A 280 3.53 -5.26 8.86
N ASN A 281 4.44 -6.23 8.70
CA ASN A 281 5.72 -6.20 9.39
C ASN A 281 6.67 -5.25 8.64
N PRO A 282 7.13 -4.15 9.25
CA PRO A 282 8.05 -3.21 8.60
C PRO A 282 9.51 -3.67 8.71
N ASN A 283 9.84 -4.61 9.61
CA ASN A 283 11.22 -5.08 9.80
C ASN A 283 11.66 -5.95 8.63
N PHE A 284 12.90 -5.76 8.16
CA PHE A 284 13.41 -6.39 6.94
C PHE A 284 13.78 -7.87 7.10
N GLU A 285 13.44 -8.50 8.22
CA GLU A 285 13.81 -9.89 8.54
C GLU A 285 13.42 -10.88 7.43
N ALA A 286 12.24 -10.72 6.83
CA ALA A 286 11.77 -11.60 5.77
C ALA A 286 12.57 -11.41 4.46
N LEU A 287 13.16 -10.23 4.26
CA LEU A 287 13.92 -9.90 3.05
C LEU A 287 15.32 -10.49 3.12
N TYR A 288 15.85 -10.65 4.33
CA TYR A 288 17.17 -11.22 4.59
C TYR A 288 17.18 -12.75 4.52
N GLN A 289 16.05 -13.39 4.77
CA GLN A 289 15.91 -14.85 4.68
C GLN A 289 16.11 -15.35 3.25
N ARG A 290 16.60 -16.58 3.14
CA ARG A 290 16.73 -17.29 1.85
C ARG A 290 15.45 -17.16 1.01
N GLY A 291 15.62 -16.98 -0.30
CA GLY A 291 14.50 -16.81 -1.21
C GLY A 291 14.94 -16.64 -2.66
N PRO A 292 14.02 -16.21 -3.55
CA PRO A 292 14.30 -16.06 -4.97
C PRO A 292 15.36 -14.97 -5.24
N PRO A 293 16.03 -15.00 -6.41
CA PRO A 293 17.02 -13.99 -6.79
C PRO A 293 16.52 -12.54 -6.71
N SER A 294 15.22 -12.33 -6.93
CA SER A 294 14.58 -11.01 -6.81
C SER A 294 14.79 -10.37 -5.44
N LYS A 295 14.91 -11.13 -4.34
CA LYS A 295 15.24 -10.56 -3.02
C LYS A 295 16.58 -9.82 -3.01
N ILE A 296 17.59 -10.38 -3.68
CA ILE A 296 18.92 -9.76 -3.79
C ILE A 296 18.81 -8.45 -4.58
N GLU A 297 18.03 -8.44 -5.66
CA GLU A 297 17.83 -7.25 -6.49
C GLU A 297 17.02 -6.17 -5.76
N LYS A 298 16.06 -6.56 -4.91
CA LYS A 298 15.36 -5.64 -4.00
C LYS A 298 16.31 -5.04 -2.96
N LEU A 299 17.17 -5.87 -2.35
CA LEU A 299 18.21 -5.40 -1.44
C LEU A 299 19.18 -4.41 -2.11
N LYS A 300 19.56 -4.62 -3.38
CA LYS A 300 20.37 -3.64 -4.13
C LYS A 300 19.69 -2.28 -4.22
N CYS A 301 18.39 -2.24 -4.54
CA CYS A 301 17.63 -0.98 -4.61
C CYS A 301 17.56 -0.26 -3.24
N ILE A 302 17.29 -1.01 -2.18
CA ILE A 302 17.17 -0.49 -0.81
C ILE A 302 18.53 0.02 -0.29
N LEU A 303 19.61 -0.73 -0.50
CA LEU A 303 20.95 -0.31 -0.11
C LEU A 303 21.45 0.87 -0.97
N HIS A 304 21.05 0.94 -2.24
CA HIS A 304 21.28 2.12 -3.08
C HIS A 304 20.54 3.35 -2.56
N TYR A 305 19.30 3.21 -2.09
CA TYR A 305 18.57 4.28 -1.40
C TYR A 305 19.32 4.79 -0.18
N PHE A 306 19.73 3.90 0.74
CA PHE A 306 20.51 4.32 1.91
C PHE A 306 21.81 5.01 1.52
N ASN A 307 22.50 4.51 0.49
CA ASN A 307 23.70 5.17 -0.03
C ASN A 307 23.39 6.60 -0.51
N ARG A 308 22.32 6.79 -1.29
CA ARG A 308 21.89 8.10 -1.79
C ARG A 308 21.55 9.08 -0.66
N VAL A 309 20.68 8.69 0.28
CA VAL A 309 20.19 9.61 1.32
C VAL A 309 21.22 9.89 2.41
N THR A 310 22.17 8.98 2.65
CA THR A 310 23.27 9.24 3.60
C THR A 310 24.44 10.00 2.96
N ASP A 311 24.58 9.97 1.63
CA ASP A 311 25.53 10.80 0.92
C ASP A 311 25.03 12.25 0.80
N HIS A 312 23.79 12.42 0.33
CA HIS A 312 23.12 13.71 0.21
C HIS A 312 21.69 13.59 0.74
N MET A 313 21.46 14.04 1.98
CA MET A 313 20.16 13.93 2.62
C MET A 313 19.10 14.78 1.89
N PRO A 314 18.04 14.16 1.35
CA PRO A 314 16.95 14.92 0.77
C PRO A 314 16.18 15.71 1.84
N THR A 315 15.73 16.91 1.47
CA THR A 315 15.07 17.84 2.40
C THR A 315 13.58 17.99 2.16
N GLY A 316 13.03 17.24 1.21
CA GLY A 316 11.63 17.30 0.86
C GLY A 316 10.71 16.70 1.90
N VAL A 317 9.41 16.86 1.63
CA VAL A 317 8.33 16.29 2.42
C VAL A 317 7.69 15.13 1.66
N ILE A 318 7.21 14.13 2.40
CA ILE A 318 6.34 13.07 1.90
C ILE A 318 5.06 13.02 2.73
N THR A 319 3.94 12.65 2.10
CA THR A 319 2.64 12.53 2.77
C THR A 319 2.06 11.14 2.54
N PHE A 320 1.59 10.51 3.62
CA PHE A 320 0.78 9.31 3.63
C PHE A 320 -0.63 9.70 4.03
N GLN A 321 -1.64 9.41 3.21
CA GLN A 321 -3.02 9.75 3.51
C GLN A 321 -3.90 8.52 3.39
N ARG A 322 -4.60 8.17 4.47
CA ARG A 322 -5.69 7.21 4.45
C ARG A 322 -6.96 7.92 4.07
N VAL A 323 -7.62 7.42 3.03
CA VAL A 323 -8.88 7.95 2.53
C VAL A 323 -9.97 6.93 2.83
N VAL A 324 -11.08 7.39 3.38
CA VAL A 324 -12.28 6.60 3.65
C VAL A 324 -13.45 7.29 2.99
N LEU A 325 -14.12 6.61 2.07
CA LEU A 325 -15.37 7.07 1.48
C LEU A 325 -16.52 6.77 2.46
N PRO A 326 -17.23 7.79 2.99
CA PRO A 326 -18.36 7.56 3.87
C PRO A 326 -19.52 6.87 3.13
N LYS A 327 -20.26 6.01 3.82
CA LYS A 327 -21.42 5.31 3.23
C LYS A 327 -22.48 6.24 2.64
N SER A 328 -22.65 7.42 3.22
CA SER A 328 -23.57 8.46 2.72
C SER A 328 -23.17 9.02 1.35
N GLU A 329 -21.92 8.83 0.94
CA GLU A 329 -21.36 9.31 -0.33
C GLU A 329 -21.16 8.17 -1.35
N TYR A 330 -21.68 6.97 -1.08
CA TYR A 330 -21.55 5.86 -2.02
C TYR A 330 -22.29 6.17 -3.33
N PRO A 331 -21.64 6.02 -4.50
CA PRO A 331 -22.28 6.31 -5.78
C PRO A 331 -23.48 5.39 -6.00
N GLN A 332 -24.60 5.98 -6.42
CA GLN A 332 -25.79 5.23 -6.84
C GLN A 332 -25.64 4.84 -8.31
N TRP A 333 -24.78 3.86 -8.60
CA TRP A 333 -24.38 3.47 -9.98
C TRP A 333 -25.50 3.43 -11.04
N PRO A 334 -26.70 2.87 -10.75
CA PRO A 334 -27.78 2.83 -11.73
C PRO A 334 -28.31 4.22 -12.15
N GLU A 335 -28.12 5.25 -11.32
CA GLU A 335 -28.69 6.59 -11.49
C GLU A 335 -27.69 7.58 -12.12
N LEU A 336 -26.40 7.23 -12.20
CA LEU A 336 -25.33 8.14 -12.63
C LEU A 336 -25.32 8.35 -14.14
N LYS A 337 -25.80 9.52 -14.59
CA LYS A 337 -25.81 9.92 -16.01
C LYS A 337 -24.54 10.66 -16.45
N THR A 338 -23.44 10.45 -15.73
CA THR A 338 -22.14 11.04 -16.07
C THR A 338 -21.62 10.47 -17.38
N ASP A 339 -21.16 11.34 -18.29
CA ASP A 339 -20.53 10.96 -19.55
C ASP A 339 -19.19 10.25 -19.33
N LEU A 340 -18.79 9.40 -20.28
CA LEU A 340 -17.49 8.73 -20.23
C LEU A 340 -16.34 9.73 -20.35
N CYS A 341 -15.35 9.60 -19.46
CA CYS A 341 -14.11 10.38 -19.47
C CYS A 341 -13.25 10.11 -20.71
N ASP A 342 -12.25 10.96 -20.92
CA ASP A 342 -11.22 10.75 -21.95
C ASP A 342 -10.38 9.52 -21.59
N LEU A 343 -10.15 8.65 -22.57
CA LEU A 343 -9.40 7.40 -22.41
C LEU A 343 -8.20 7.38 -23.37
N HIS A 344 -7.00 7.20 -22.82
CA HIS A 344 -5.78 6.89 -23.56
C HIS A 344 -5.36 5.45 -23.26
N LEU A 345 -5.05 4.68 -24.31
CA LEU A 345 -4.64 3.29 -24.20
C LEU A 345 -3.22 3.15 -24.75
N THR A 346 -2.37 2.42 -24.03
CA THR A 346 -0.96 2.18 -24.43
C THR A 346 -0.56 0.74 -24.14
N THR A 347 0.29 0.14 -24.98
CA THR A 347 0.91 -1.16 -24.69
C THR A 347 2.25 -1.06 -23.97
N GLY A 348 2.91 0.10 -23.97
CA GLY A 348 4.34 0.18 -23.66
C GLY A 348 4.72 0.94 -22.40
N ASP A 349 3.86 1.84 -21.92
CA ASP A 349 4.24 2.73 -20.82
C ASP A 349 4.11 2.03 -19.48
N LYS A 350 5.16 2.10 -18.66
CA LYS A 350 5.08 1.73 -17.25
C LYS A 350 4.38 2.84 -16.49
N ILE A 351 3.52 2.48 -15.54
CA ILE A 351 2.72 3.46 -14.78
C ILE A 351 3.63 4.50 -14.09
N GLU A 352 4.75 4.06 -13.54
CA GLU A 352 5.73 4.92 -12.86
C GLU A 352 6.46 5.91 -13.77
N ASP A 353 6.47 5.67 -15.08
CA ASP A 353 7.13 6.53 -16.06
C ASP A 353 6.18 7.59 -16.64
N ILE A 354 4.87 7.51 -16.32
CA ILE A 354 3.86 8.48 -16.77
C ILE A 354 3.83 9.66 -15.78
N PRO A 355 4.26 10.87 -16.19
CA PRO A 355 4.33 12.02 -15.29
C PRO A 355 2.98 12.72 -15.13
N SER A 356 2.85 13.53 -14.08
CA SER A 356 1.71 14.47 -13.89
C SER A 356 0.34 13.79 -13.89
N VAL A 357 0.27 12.57 -13.35
CA VAL A 357 -0.92 11.74 -13.21
C VAL A 357 -0.99 11.14 -11.81
N LEU A 358 -2.16 10.61 -11.43
CA LEU A 358 -2.31 9.73 -10.27
C LEU A 358 -1.94 8.33 -10.71
N GLN A 359 -0.81 7.84 -10.20
CA GLN A 359 -0.29 6.53 -10.54
C GLN A 359 -0.93 5.48 -9.64
N VAL A 360 -1.54 4.46 -10.22
CA VAL A 360 -2.20 3.39 -9.47
C VAL A 360 -1.17 2.33 -9.07
N ASP A 361 -1.14 2.03 -7.78
CA ASP A 361 -0.48 0.87 -7.20
C ASP A 361 -1.52 -0.26 -7.04
N PHE A 362 -1.23 -1.41 -7.67
CA PHE A 362 -2.09 -2.59 -7.66
C PHE A 362 -1.90 -3.36 -6.36
N ALA A 363 -2.36 -2.74 -5.30
CA ALA A 363 -1.95 -3.06 -3.95
C ALA A 363 -2.51 -4.39 -3.44
N ASN A 364 -1.87 -4.93 -2.42
CA ASN A 364 -2.52 -5.79 -1.45
C ASN A 364 -3.29 -4.92 -0.43
N LYS A 365 -4.37 -5.46 0.15
CA LYS A 365 -5.09 -4.76 1.24
C LYS A 365 -4.16 -4.42 2.42
N TYR A 366 -3.12 -5.23 2.63
CA TYR A 366 -1.99 -4.90 3.47
C TYR A 366 -0.91 -4.25 2.60
N ILE A 367 -0.92 -2.92 2.53
CA ILE A 367 -0.08 -2.12 1.63
C ILE A 367 1.39 -2.57 1.58
N GLY A 368 1.96 -2.62 0.37
CA GLY A 368 3.29 -3.13 0.08
C GLY A 368 3.36 -4.66 -0.07
N GLY A 369 2.25 -5.37 0.16
CA GLY A 369 2.10 -6.79 -0.16
C GLY A 369 3.26 -7.66 0.33
N GLY A 370 3.94 -8.31 -0.61
CA GLY A 370 5.08 -9.18 -0.37
C GLY A 370 6.45 -8.51 -0.51
N VAL A 371 6.56 -7.17 -0.41
CA VAL A 371 7.79 -6.43 -0.76
C VAL A 371 9.01 -6.86 0.04
N LEU A 372 8.84 -7.06 1.35
CA LEU A 372 9.88 -7.59 2.23
C LEU A 372 9.99 -9.12 2.17
N GLY A 373 9.13 -9.81 1.43
CA GLY A 373 9.13 -11.26 1.24
C GLY A 373 9.59 -11.67 -0.16
N SER A 374 8.92 -12.65 -0.76
CA SER A 374 9.20 -13.14 -2.12
C SER A 374 8.45 -12.38 -3.21
N GLY A 375 7.45 -11.55 -2.86
CA GLY A 375 6.67 -10.76 -3.82
C GLY A 375 7.56 -9.84 -4.64
N CYS A 376 7.31 -9.76 -5.95
CA CYS A 376 8.09 -8.95 -6.87
C CYS A 376 7.29 -8.58 -8.13
N VAL A 377 6.00 -8.28 -7.97
CA VAL A 377 5.14 -7.80 -9.05
C VAL A 377 5.02 -6.28 -8.97
N GLN A 378 4.00 -5.68 -9.60
CA GLN A 378 3.89 -4.22 -9.75
C GLN A 378 4.01 -3.44 -8.43
N GLU A 379 3.28 -3.83 -7.37
CA GLU A 379 3.34 -3.19 -6.05
C GLU A 379 4.74 -3.28 -5.43
N GLU A 380 5.30 -4.50 -5.31
CA GLU A 380 6.59 -4.67 -4.66
C GLU A 380 7.74 -4.01 -5.43
N ILE A 381 7.69 -4.02 -6.76
CA ILE A 381 8.66 -3.31 -7.60
C ILE A 381 8.58 -1.82 -7.31
N ARG A 382 7.37 -1.23 -7.27
CA ARG A 382 7.21 0.19 -7.00
C ARG A 382 7.76 0.58 -5.63
N PHE A 383 7.44 -0.17 -4.58
CA PHE A 383 7.95 0.05 -3.23
C PHE A 383 9.46 -0.17 -3.11
N THR A 384 10.02 -1.04 -3.95
CA THR A 384 11.47 -1.30 -4.00
C THR A 384 12.24 -0.15 -4.65
N ILE A 385 11.72 0.44 -5.73
CA ILE A 385 12.40 1.55 -6.43
C ILE A 385 12.13 2.92 -5.80
N CYS A 386 11.07 3.03 -5.00
CA CYS A 386 10.70 4.18 -4.18
C CYS A 386 10.66 3.83 -2.67
N PRO A 387 11.80 3.54 -2.01
CA PRO A 387 11.80 2.93 -0.67
C PRO A 387 11.12 3.73 0.44
N GLU A 388 10.94 5.04 0.29
CA GLU A 388 10.17 5.88 1.22
C GLU A 388 8.72 5.37 1.41
N MET A 389 8.14 4.71 0.39
CA MET A 389 6.82 4.09 0.47
C MET A 389 6.77 2.95 1.50
N LEU A 390 7.91 2.34 1.86
CA LEU A 390 7.98 1.26 2.86
C LEU A 390 7.61 1.75 4.26
N VAL A 391 7.64 3.07 4.54
CA VAL A 391 7.13 3.63 5.80
C VAL A 391 5.64 3.35 5.98
N SER A 392 4.88 3.18 4.89
CA SER A 392 3.45 2.85 4.99
C SER A 392 3.19 1.49 5.67
N LEU A 393 4.11 0.51 5.57
CA LEU A 393 4.01 -0.77 6.28
C LEU A 393 4.04 -0.57 7.81
N LEU A 394 4.70 0.50 8.28
CA LEU A 394 4.83 0.84 9.69
C LEU A 394 3.53 1.45 10.23
N ILE A 395 2.87 2.33 9.46
CA ILE A 395 1.82 3.21 9.96
C ILE A 395 0.40 2.89 9.48
N CYS A 396 0.21 2.13 8.41
CA CYS A 396 -1.11 1.88 7.83
C CYS A 396 -1.72 0.53 8.25
N GLU A 397 -2.93 0.56 8.83
CA GLU A 397 -3.75 -0.66 8.95
C GLU A 397 -4.24 -1.14 7.59
N VAL A 398 -4.58 -2.42 7.50
CA VAL A 398 -5.24 -3.08 6.36
C VAL A 398 -6.40 -2.26 5.82
N MET A 399 -6.52 -2.14 4.50
CA MET A 399 -7.59 -1.37 3.85
C MET A 399 -8.92 -2.15 3.82
N GLU A 400 -10.01 -1.46 4.14
CA GLU A 400 -11.38 -1.91 3.91
C GLU A 400 -11.87 -1.58 2.49
N CYS A 401 -13.02 -2.13 2.08
CA CYS A 401 -13.53 -2.00 0.71
C CYS A 401 -13.75 -0.56 0.21
N ASN A 402 -13.96 0.38 1.12
CA ASN A 402 -14.22 1.80 0.86
C ASN A 402 -13.04 2.70 1.23
N GLU A 403 -11.84 2.12 1.31
CA GLU A 403 -10.62 2.85 1.68
C GLU A 403 -9.56 2.77 0.58
N CYS A 404 -8.66 3.75 0.55
CA CYS A 404 -7.40 3.66 -0.18
C CYS A 404 -6.30 4.39 0.59
N ILE A 405 -5.05 4.19 0.18
CA ILE A 405 -3.91 4.92 0.75
C ILE A 405 -3.24 5.70 -0.37
N LEU A 406 -3.12 7.02 -0.18
CA LEU A 406 -2.43 7.93 -1.07
C LEU A 406 -1.03 8.21 -0.52
N LEU A 407 -0.04 8.12 -1.41
CA LEU A 407 1.39 8.32 -1.14
C LEU A 407 1.86 9.46 -2.04
N ILE A 408 2.28 10.57 -1.44
CA ILE A 408 2.61 11.81 -2.14
C ILE A 408 4.06 12.18 -1.84
N GLY A 409 4.83 12.48 -2.89
CA GLY A 409 6.19 12.99 -2.72
C GLY A 409 7.30 11.96 -2.56
N CYS A 410 6.97 10.67 -2.53
CA CYS A 410 7.98 9.61 -2.42
C CYS A 410 8.88 9.59 -3.67
N GLU A 411 10.20 9.74 -3.47
CA GLU A 411 11.18 9.79 -4.56
C GLU A 411 11.47 8.40 -5.13
N ARG A 412 11.65 8.32 -6.46
CA ARG A 412 12.24 7.14 -7.09
C ARG A 412 13.77 7.23 -7.07
N TYR A 413 14.41 6.21 -6.51
CA TYR A 413 15.87 6.15 -6.37
C TYR A 413 16.54 5.17 -7.33
N SER A 414 15.79 4.17 -7.80
CA SER A 414 16.36 3.06 -8.60
C SER A 414 15.70 2.93 -9.97
N SER A 415 16.55 2.69 -10.96
CA SER A 415 16.14 2.16 -12.26
C SER A 415 16.09 0.63 -12.18
N TYR A 416 15.24 -0.01 -12.99
CA TYR A 416 15.13 -1.46 -12.99
C TYR A 416 14.79 -2.02 -14.37
N LYS A 417 15.04 -3.32 -14.55
CA LYS A 417 14.64 -4.12 -15.70
C LYS A 417 13.93 -5.39 -15.23
N GLY A 418 13.22 -6.03 -16.16
CA GLY A 418 12.48 -7.26 -15.88
C GLY A 418 11.28 -7.05 -14.96
N TYR A 419 10.67 -8.17 -14.59
CA TYR A 419 9.45 -8.25 -13.78
C TYR A 419 9.41 -9.60 -13.07
N ALA A 420 8.77 -9.69 -11.90
CA ALA A 420 8.71 -10.91 -11.10
C ALA A 420 10.11 -11.51 -10.87
N HIS A 421 10.31 -12.78 -11.20
CA HIS A 421 11.59 -13.44 -11.00
C HIS A 421 12.75 -12.89 -11.86
N SER A 422 12.43 -12.15 -12.94
CA SER A 422 13.42 -11.51 -13.83
C SER A 422 13.77 -10.07 -13.41
N PHE A 423 13.15 -9.56 -12.34
CA PHE A 423 13.43 -8.23 -11.81
C PHE A 423 14.92 -8.06 -11.48
N GLN A 424 15.51 -6.96 -11.93
CA GLN A 424 16.91 -6.62 -11.72
C GLN A 424 17.08 -5.12 -11.46
N PHE A 425 17.90 -4.79 -10.46
CA PHE A 425 18.37 -3.43 -10.25
C PHE A 425 19.21 -2.97 -11.44
N ALA A 426 18.89 -1.81 -11.99
CA ALA A 426 19.54 -1.27 -13.20
C ALA A 426 20.28 0.05 -12.94
N GLY A 427 20.60 0.36 -11.68
CA GLY A 427 21.38 1.53 -11.30
C GLY A 427 20.52 2.69 -10.76
N ASN A 428 21.17 3.85 -10.61
CA ASN A 428 20.55 5.05 -10.07
C ASN A 428 19.40 5.55 -10.96
N TYR A 429 18.37 6.09 -10.32
CA TYR A 429 17.39 6.97 -10.96
C TYR A 429 17.48 8.36 -10.30
N THR A 430 17.41 9.39 -11.12
CA THR A 430 17.34 10.78 -10.64
C THR A 430 15.97 11.30 -10.97
N ASP A 431 15.13 11.45 -9.96
CA ASP A 431 13.78 11.94 -10.14
C ASP A 431 13.80 13.41 -10.58
N LYS A 432 13.03 13.71 -11.62
CA LYS A 432 12.94 15.04 -12.24
C LYS A 432 11.58 15.67 -12.01
N ALA A 433 10.69 15.01 -11.26
CA ALA A 433 9.41 15.60 -10.90
C ALA A 433 9.64 16.94 -10.17
N PRO A 434 8.89 18.00 -10.52
CA PRO A 434 8.95 19.25 -9.77
C PRO A 434 8.43 19.03 -8.34
N ARG A 435 8.72 19.97 -7.44
CA ARG A 435 8.15 19.97 -6.09
C ARG A 435 6.94 20.90 -6.00
N ASP A 436 5.96 20.54 -5.19
CA ASP A 436 4.80 21.38 -4.88
C ASP A 436 5.12 22.42 -3.79
N SER A 437 4.14 23.24 -3.40
CA SER A 437 4.32 24.29 -2.38
C SER A 437 4.55 23.77 -0.96
N TRP A 438 4.46 22.46 -0.73
CA TRP A 438 4.82 21.79 0.53
C TRP A 438 6.19 21.09 0.44
N ASP A 439 6.94 21.33 -0.64
CA ASP A 439 8.23 20.70 -0.94
C ASP A 439 8.15 19.18 -1.14
N ARG A 440 6.97 18.68 -1.55
CA ARG A 440 6.78 17.27 -1.92
C ARG A 440 7.06 17.11 -3.41
N LEU A 441 7.74 16.03 -3.82
CA LEU A 441 7.82 15.71 -5.24
C LEU A 441 6.39 15.56 -5.81
N TRP A 442 6.16 16.09 -7.00
CA TRP A 442 4.86 16.05 -7.65
C TRP A 442 4.62 14.70 -8.31
N CYS A 443 4.60 13.69 -7.46
CA CYS A 443 4.33 12.30 -7.78
C CYS A 443 3.28 11.80 -6.77
N HIS A 444 2.13 11.41 -7.29
CA HIS A 444 1.01 10.88 -6.52
C HIS A 444 0.81 9.41 -6.86
N VAL A 445 0.86 8.56 -5.85
CA VAL A 445 0.58 7.12 -5.99
C VAL A 445 -0.60 6.75 -5.11
N VAL A 446 -1.62 6.09 -5.66
CA VAL A 446 -2.75 5.55 -4.90
C VAL A 446 -2.67 4.03 -4.84
N ALA A 447 -2.56 3.48 -3.63
CA ALA A 447 -2.65 2.06 -3.35
C ALA A 447 -4.12 1.66 -3.21
N MET A 448 -4.56 0.76 -4.09
CA MET A 448 -5.92 0.21 -4.07
C MET A 448 -5.91 -1.30 -4.35
N ASP A 449 -6.51 -2.07 -3.45
CA ASP A 449 -6.47 -3.53 -3.49
C ASP A 449 -7.65 -4.13 -4.24
N ALA A 450 -7.39 -5.05 -5.17
CA ALA A 450 -8.41 -5.84 -5.87
C ALA A 450 -8.85 -7.06 -5.02
N ILE A 451 -9.98 -7.68 -5.37
CA ILE A 451 -10.34 -8.99 -4.81
C ILE A 451 -9.46 -10.06 -5.45
N TYR A 452 -8.92 -10.97 -4.63
CA TYR A 452 -8.33 -12.22 -5.10
C TYR A 452 -9.44 -13.23 -5.42
N PHE A 453 -9.57 -13.65 -6.68
CA PHE A 453 -10.60 -14.59 -7.11
C PHE A 453 -10.07 -16.02 -7.25
N GLN A 454 -10.23 -16.85 -6.21
CA GLN A 454 -9.92 -18.29 -6.29
C GLN A 454 -10.71 -19.00 -7.40
N ASN A 455 -11.99 -18.62 -7.56
CA ASN A 455 -12.81 -19.05 -8.69
C ASN A 455 -13.07 -17.83 -9.58
N PRO A 456 -12.43 -17.75 -10.76
CA PRO A 456 -12.54 -16.59 -11.65
C PRO A 456 -13.98 -16.25 -12.03
N SER A 457 -14.92 -17.20 -12.08
CA SER A 457 -16.32 -16.89 -12.43
C SER A 457 -17.02 -15.99 -11.40
N THR A 458 -16.60 -16.01 -10.13
CA THR A 458 -17.23 -15.25 -9.04
C THR A 458 -17.02 -13.73 -9.13
N GLN A 459 -16.12 -13.28 -10.01
CA GLN A 459 -15.93 -11.86 -10.29
C GLN A 459 -17.13 -11.24 -11.02
N TYR A 460 -17.89 -12.05 -11.76
CA TYR A 460 -19.12 -11.65 -12.44
C TYR A 460 -20.37 -11.74 -11.53
N HIS A 461 -20.19 -11.71 -10.21
CA HIS A 461 -21.28 -11.44 -9.28
C HIS A 461 -21.36 -9.93 -9.03
N MET A 462 -22.57 -9.36 -9.04
CA MET A 462 -22.77 -7.92 -8.83
C MET A 462 -22.16 -7.41 -7.51
N LYS A 463 -22.20 -8.21 -6.44
CA LYS A 463 -21.53 -7.87 -5.17
C LYS A 463 -20.01 -7.67 -5.33
N SER A 464 -19.36 -8.50 -6.15
CA SER A 464 -17.93 -8.39 -6.46
C SER A 464 -17.68 -7.15 -7.30
N ILE A 465 -18.47 -6.92 -8.34
CA ILE A 465 -18.37 -5.75 -9.23
C ILE A 465 -18.55 -4.44 -8.44
N GLU A 466 -19.58 -4.36 -7.59
CA GLU A 466 -19.86 -3.16 -6.78
C GLU A 466 -18.76 -2.88 -5.77
N ARG A 467 -18.14 -3.91 -5.19
CA ARG A 467 -16.97 -3.77 -4.33
C ARG A 467 -15.81 -3.14 -5.11
N GLU A 468 -15.50 -3.67 -6.29
CA GLU A 468 -14.39 -3.18 -7.11
C GLU A 468 -14.66 -1.77 -7.65
N LEU A 469 -15.90 -1.45 -8.03
CA LEU A 469 -16.34 -0.11 -8.38
C LEU A 469 -16.16 0.88 -7.22
N LEU A 470 -16.60 0.49 -6.01
CA LEU A 470 -16.47 1.32 -4.81
C LEU A 470 -14.99 1.60 -4.49
N LYS A 471 -14.14 0.57 -4.56
CA LYS A 471 -12.69 0.69 -4.33
C LYS A 471 -12.04 1.61 -5.37
N ALA A 472 -12.32 1.40 -6.65
CA ALA A 472 -11.78 2.23 -7.73
C ALA A 472 -12.23 3.68 -7.60
N TYR A 473 -13.53 3.93 -7.35
CA TYR A 473 -14.03 5.29 -7.20
C TYR A 473 -13.50 5.99 -5.95
N THR A 474 -13.41 5.29 -4.81
CA THR A 474 -12.75 5.82 -3.60
C THR A 474 -11.34 6.31 -3.91
N SER A 475 -10.63 5.58 -4.77
CA SER A 475 -9.24 5.84 -5.14
C SER A 475 -9.08 6.94 -6.18
N PHE A 476 -10.08 7.10 -7.07
CA PHE A 476 -10.02 8.02 -8.19
C PHE A 476 -10.64 9.37 -7.89
N ARG A 477 -11.62 9.44 -6.97
CA ARG A 477 -12.32 10.68 -6.65
C ARG A 477 -11.34 11.78 -6.24
N PRO A 478 -11.58 13.04 -6.64
CA PRO A 478 -10.84 14.17 -6.09
C PRO A 478 -11.00 14.25 -4.56
N LEU A 479 -9.94 14.62 -3.85
CA LEU A 479 -9.94 14.79 -2.39
C LEU A 479 -9.80 16.28 -2.04
N GLY A 480 -10.68 16.83 -1.20
CA GLY A 480 -10.50 18.16 -0.58
C GLY A 480 -10.25 19.33 -1.55
N HIS A 481 -9.46 20.31 -1.11
CA HIS A 481 -9.08 21.57 -1.82
C HIS A 481 -8.47 21.38 -3.22
N ASP A 482 -8.28 20.14 -3.63
CA ASP A 482 -7.73 19.66 -4.88
C ASP A 482 -8.83 19.47 -5.96
N ALA A 483 -9.93 20.25 -5.88
CA ALA A 483 -10.97 20.26 -6.91
C ALA A 483 -10.45 20.69 -8.30
N ASP A 484 -9.31 21.39 -8.33
CA ASP A 484 -8.54 21.75 -9.53
C ASP A 484 -7.52 20.65 -9.93
N SER A 485 -7.31 19.63 -9.10
CA SER A 485 -6.37 18.51 -9.30
C SER A 485 -7.01 17.31 -10.02
N LYS A 486 -7.86 17.59 -11.01
CA LYS A 486 -8.43 16.56 -11.92
C LYS A 486 -7.39 16.02 -12.92
N PHE A 487 -6.13 15.88 -12.50
CA PHE A 487 -5.08 15.28 -13.30
C PHE A 487 -5.42 13.82 -13.62
N GLY A 488 -4.94 13.32 -14.75
CA GLY A 488 -5.30 12.00 -15.23
C GLY A 488 -4.89 10.89 -14.28
N ILE A 489 -5.48 9.71 -14.46
CA ILE A 489 -5.16 8.49 -13.71
C ILE A 489 -4.34 7.59 -14.63
N ALA A 490 -3.16 7.17 -14.21
CA ALA A 490 -2.40 6.13 -14.89
C ALA A 490 -2.57 4.79 -14.17
N THR A 491 -3.14 3.84 -14.89
CA THR A 491 -3.47 2.50 -14.36
C THR A 491 -3.21 1.43 -15.44
N GLY A 492 -3.74 0.23 -15.25
CA GLY A 492 -3.69 -0.87 -16.21
C GLY A 492 -4.50 -2.07 -15.74
N ASN A 493 -3.93 -3.26 -15.92
CA ASN A 493 -4.51 -4.57 -15.60
C ASN A 493 -4.63 -4.84 -14.07
N TRP A 494 -5.26 -3.92 -13.33
CA TRP A 494 -5.45 -3.96 -11.88
C TRP A 494 -6.15 -5.24 -11.42
N GLY A 495 -5.44 -6.05 -10.62
CA GLY A 495 -5.97 -7.31 -10.08
C GLY A 495 -6.06 -8.46 -11.09
N CYS A 496 -5.48 -8.33 -12.28
CA CYS A 496 -5.63 -9.34 -13.36
C CYS A 496 -4.47 -10.34 -13.46
N GLY A 497 -3.36 -10.11 -12.73
CA GLY A 497 -2.26 -11.06 -12.63
C GLY A 497 -2.53 -12.06 -11.50
N ALA A 498 -1.71 -12.01 -10.44
CA ALA A 498 -1.81 -12.89 -9.27
C ALA A 498 -3.18 -12.89 -8.55
N PHE A 499 -4.11 -12.02 -8.95
CA PHE A 499 -5.44 -11.88 -8.35
C PHE A 499 -6.57 -12.46 -9.22
N ASN A 500 -6.23 -13.04 -10.38
CA ASN A 500 -7.12 -13.78 -11.28
C ASN A 500 -8.34 -12.98 -11.78
N GLY A 501 -8.24 -11.66 -11.82
CA GLY A 501 -9.24 -10.78 -12.41
C GLY A 501 -9.22 -10.78 -13.94
N ASP A 502 -10.39 -10.67 -14.53
CA ASP A 502 -10.59 -10.50 -15.97
C ASP A 502 -10.24 -9.06 -16.38
N ARG A 503 -9.38 -8.94 -17.42
CA ARG A 503 -8.86 -7.65 -17.89
C ARG A 503 -9.96 -6.76 -18.47
N GLN A 504 -10.93 -7.32 -19.20
CA GLN A 504 -12.02 -6.56 -19.80
C GLN A 504 -12.96 -6.01 -18.72
N LEU A 505 -13.36 -6.85 -17.76
CA LEU A 505 -14.20 -6.45 -16.64
C LEU A 505 -13.53 -5.36 -15.81
N LYS A 506 -12.25 -5.54 -15.46
CA LYS A 506 -11.48 -4.55 -14.69
C LYS A 506 -11.26 -3.25 -15.46
N ALA A 507 -11.13 -3.31 -16.79
CA ALA A 507 -11.07 -2.12 -17.64
C ALA A 507 -12.38 -1.32 -17.61
N ILE A 508 -13.54 -1.98 -17.72
CA ILE A 508 -14.86 -1.30 -17.64
C ILE A 508 -15.11 -0.74 -16.25
N ILE A 509 -14.79 -1.48 -15.18
CA ILE A 509 -14.92 -1.00 -13.79
C ILE A 509 -14.10 0.28 -13.58
N GLN A 510 -12.85 0.31 -14.05
CA GLN A 510 -12.00 1.48 -13.93
C GLN A 510 -12.50 2.65 -14.79
N LEU A 511 -13.00 2.39 -16.00
CA LEU A 511 -13.60 3.41 -16.86
C LEU A 511 -14.85 4.04 -16.21
N ILE A 512 -15.73 3.22 -15.60
CA ILE A 512 -16.89 3.71 -14.84
C ILE A 512 -16.42 4.62 -13.70
N ALA A 513 -15.52 4.13 -12.85
CA ALA A 513 -15.06 4.85 -11.67
C ALA A 513 -14.34 6.17 -12.03
N ALA A 514 -13.48 6.15 -13.05
CA ALA A 514 -12.75 7.33 -13.52
C ALA A 514 -13.70 8.37 -14.16
N SER A 515 -14.71 7.91 -14.90
CA SER A 515 -15.73 8.77 -15.48
C SER A 515 -16.54 9.48 -14.41
N GLU A 516 -17.00 8.75 -13.38
CA GLU A 516 -17.71 9.35 -12.26
C GLU A 516 -16.82 10.30 -11.43
N ALA A 517 -15.54 9.96 -11.25
CA ALA A 517 -14.55 10.86 -10.66
C ALA A 517 -14.22 12.08 -11.54
N ARG A 518 -14.69 12.11 -12.79
CA ARG A 518 -14.43 13.14 -13.81
C ARG A 518 -12.94 13.34 -14.09
N ARG A 519 -12.22 12.22 -14.22
CA ARG A 519 -10.77 12.23 -14.49
C ARG A 519 -10.45 11.42 -15.75
N PRO A 520 -9.58 11.93 -16.63
CA PRO A 520 -9.15 11.16 -17.79
C PRO A 520 -8.34 9.94 -17.35
N LEU A 521 -8.48 8.84 -18.09
CA LEU A 521 -7.85 7.55 -17.78
C LEU A 521 -6.76 7.23 -18.80
N VAL A 522 -5.56 6.92 -18.32
CA VAL A 522 -4.43 6.40 -19.08
C VAL A 522 -4.26 4.94 -18.67
N TYR A 523 -4.53 4.02 -19.60
CA TYR A 523 -4.53 2.58 -19.34
C TYR A 523 -3.36 1.91 -20.04
N ALA A 524 -2.41 1.42 -19.25
CA ALA A 524 -1.28 0.62 -19.69
C ALA A 524 -1.65 -0.86 -19.71
N ALA A 525 -1.66 -1.46 -20.91
CA ALA A 525 -2.03 -2.86 -21.12
C ALA A 525 -0.83 -3.83 -21.06
N PHE A 526 0.38 -3.32 -20.81
CA PHE A 526 1.60 -4.12 -20.62
C PHE A 526 1.86 -5.15 -21.73
N GLY A 527 1.91 -4.67 -22.98
CA GLY A 527 2.15 -5.49 -24.17
C GLY A 527 0.88 -5.96 -24.88
N ASP A 528 -0.27 -6.06 -24.19
CA ASP A 528 -1.50 -6.66 -24.73
C ASP A 528 -2.15 -5.80 -25.83
N ARG A 529 -1.72 -6.03 -27.08
CA ARG A 529 -2.21 -5.30 -28.26
C ARG A 529 -3.67 -5.59 -28.56
N LYS A 530 -4.12 -6.81 -28.27
CA LYS A 530 -5.50 -7.25 -28.52
C LYS A 530 -6.45 -6.47 -27.61
N LEU A 531 -6.13 -6.38 -26.32
CA LEU A 531 -6.89 -5.59 -25.35
C LEU A 531 -6.93 -4.12 -25.74
N VAL A 532 -5.80 -3.50 -26.10
CA VAL A 532 -5.78 -2.09 -26.54
C VAL A 532 -6.66 -1.86 -27.77
N THR A 533 -6.60 -2.76 -28.75
CA THR A 533 -7.37 -2.62 -29.99
C THR A 533 -8.87 -2.81 -29.75
N SER A 534 -9.26 -3.85 -29.02
CA SER A 534 -10.67 -4.12 -28.74
C SER A 534 -11.27 -3.09 -27.78
N PHE A 535 -10.51 -2.64 -26.77
CA PHE A 535 -10.97 -1.60 -25.85
C PHE A 535 -11.12 -0.26 -26.56
N SER A 536 -10.21 0.09 -27.48
CA SER A 536 -10.37 1.29 -28.30
C SER A 536 -11.63 1.24 -29.15
N ALA A 537 -11.90 0.11 -29.82
CA ALA A 537 -13.09 -0.04 -30.66
C ALA A 537 -14.38 0.06 -29.83
N LEU A 538 -14.40 -0.58 -28.65
CA LEU A 538 -15.50 -0.46 -27.71
C LEU A 538 -15.70 0.98 -27.23
N TYR A 539 -14.63 1.67 -26.84
CA TYR A 539 -14.69 3.05 -26.38
C TYR A 539 -15.26 3.99 -27.44
N GLU A 540 -14.81 3.89 -28.69
CA GLU A 540 -15.34 4.69 -29.80
C GLU A 540 -16.84 4.43 -30.03
N HIS A 541 -17.27 3.16 -29.95
CA HIS A 541 -18.69 2.81 -30.03
C HIS A 541 -19.49 3.46 -28.89
N LEU A 542 -19.04 3.32 -27.64
CA LEU A 542 -19.70 3.90 -26.48
C LEU A 542 -19.78 5.44 -26.55
N LYS A 543 -18.74 6.11 -27.05
CA LYS A 543 -18.75 7.57 -27.27
C LYS A 543 -19.73 7.98 -28.36
N LYS A 544 -19.84 7.21 -29.45
CA LYS A 544 -20.82 7.45 -30.53
C LYS A 544 -22.26 7.32 -30.03
N GLU A 545 -22.54 6.31 -29.20
CA GLU A 545 -23.87 6.10 -28.59
C GLU A 545 -24.16 7.05 -27.42
N ARG A 546 -23.20 7.91 -27.03
CA ARG A 546 -23.28 8.79 -25.86
C ARG A 546 -23.61 8.01 -24.58
N ALA A 547 -23.00 6.84 -24.42
CA ALA A 547 -23.18 6.01 -23.24
C ALA A 547 -22.73 6.75 -21.97
N THR A 548 -23.46 6.52 -20.89
CA THR A 548 -23.21 7.06 -19.56
C THR A 548 -22.66 5.99 -18.63
N VAL A 549 -22.17 6.39 -17.45
CA VAL A 549 -21.78 5.47 -16.37
C VAL A 549 -22.89 4.45 -16.06
N SER A 550 -24.12 4.91 -15.94
CA SER A 550 -25.31 4.08 -15.71
C SER A 550 -25.49 3.01 -16.80
N ASP A 551 -25.27 3.35 -18.07
CA ASP A 551 -25.41 2.39 -19.18
C ASP A 551 -24.36 1.27 -19.08
N LEU A 552 -23.10 1.60 -18.78
CA LEU A 552 -22.05 0.61 -18.57
C LEU A 552 -22.35 -0.29 -17.37
N TYR A 553 -22.85 0.28 -16.26
CA TYR A 553 -23.28 -0.51 -15.11
C TYR A 553 -24.40 -1.49 -15.48
N TYR A 554 -25.39 -1.06 -16.28
CA TYR A 554 -26.45 -1.96 -16.77
C TYR A 554 -25.94 -3.02 -17.74
N TYR A 555 -24.90 -2.76 -18.55
CA TYR A 555 -24.26 -3.80 -19.33
C TYR A 555 -23.57 -4.85 -18.47
N LEU A 556 -22.89 -4.44 -17.39
CA LEU A 556 -22.31 -5.37 -16.43
C LEU A 556 -23.41 -6.23 -15.78
N MET A 557 -24.51 -5.62 -15.33
CA MET A 557 -25.67 -6.35 -14.79
C MET A 557 -26.24 -7.35 -15.79
N GLY A 558 -26.38 -6.94 -17.05
CA GLY A 558 -26.86 -7.80 -18.14
C GLY A 558 -25.94 -9.00 -18.34
N TYR A 559 -24.63 -8.77 -18.46
CA TYR A 559 -23.65 -9.82 -18.64
C TYR A 559 -23.65 -10.82 -17.47
N CYS A 560 -23.73 -10.33 -16.24
CA CYS A 560 -23.84 -11.16 -15.03
C CYS A 560 -25.09 -12.04 -15.02
N ARG A 561 -26.22 -11.50 -15.49
CA ARG A 561 -27.51 -12.21 -15.55
C ARG A 561 -27.56 -13.23 -16.68
N ASP A 562 -27.11 -12.83 -17.86
CA ASP A 562 -27.29 -13.60 -19.10
C ASP A 562 -26.21 -14.68 -19.24
N GLN A 563 -25.05 -14.50 -18.59
CA GLN A 563 -23.89 -15.40 -18.65
C GLN A 563 -23.57 -15.86 -20.09
N PRO A 564 -23.36 -14.91 -21.01
CA PRO A 564 -23.14 -15.22 -22.41
C PRO A 564 -21.80 -15.95 -22.61
N GLU A 565 -21.65 -16.64 -23.74
CA GLU A 565 -20.39 -17.28 -24.11
C GLU A 565 -19.37 -16.28 -24.68
N GLN A 566 -19.83 -15.14 -25.18
CA GLN A 566 -18.99 -14.11 -25.77
C GLN A 566 -18.26 -13.30 -24.69
N SER A 567 -17.16 -12.65 -25.08
CA SER A 567 -16.44 -11.77 -24.17
C SER A 567 -17.29 -10.56 -23.75
N LEU A 568 -16.96 -9.94 -22.61
CA LEU A 568 -17.69 -8.78 -22.11
C LEU A 568 -17.72 -7.64 -23.13
N PHE A 569 -16.60 -7.35 -23.79
CA PHE A 569 -16.55 -6.31 -24.83
C PHE A 569 -17.46 -6.64 -26.01
N ASP A 570 -17.46 -7.89 -26.48
CA ASP A 570 -18.33 -8.32 -27.58
C ASP A 570 -19.80 -8.22 -27.19
N TYR A 571 -20.17 -8.64 -25.98
CA TYR A 571 -21.53 -8.49 -25.45
C TYR A 571 -21.98 -7.02 -25.40
N ILE A 572 -21.10 -6.10 -25.00
CA ILE A 572 -21.40 -4.66 -25.00
C ILE A 572 -21.52 -4.13 -26.44
N LEU A 573 -20.81 -4.67 -27.42
CA LEU A 573 -20.94 -4.26 -28.83
C LEU A 573 -22.19 -4.82 -29.53
N MET A 574 -22.85 -5.83 -28.96
CA MET A 574 -24.06 -6.42 -29.56
C MET A 574 -25.23 -5.44 -29.61
N PRO A 575 -26.08 -5.48 -30.66
CA PRO A 575 -27.33 -4.72 -30.67
C PRO A 575 -28.22 -5.08 -29.46
N PRO A 576 -28.98 -4.14 -28.89
CA PRO A 576 -29.87 -4.42 -27.75
C PRO A 576 -30.83 -5.60 -27.98
N ALA A 577 -31.34 -5.77 -29.20
CA ALA A 577 -32.23 -6.88 -29.58
C ALA A 577 -31.54 -8.27 -29.53
N SER A 578 -30.22 -8.31 -29.66
CA SER A 578 -29.43 -9.54 -29.67
C SER A 578 -28.94 -9.95 -28.27
N ARG A 579 -29.00 -9.05 -27.28
CA ARG A 579 -28.57 -9.34 -25.90
C ARG A 579 -29.58 -10.16 -25.10
N PHE A 580 -30.85 -10.15 -25.50
CA PHE A 580 -31.93 -10.92 -24.87
C PHE A 580 -32.23 -12.22 -25.62
N GLN A 581 -31.26 -13.15 -25.70
CA GLN A 581 -31.62 -14.54 -26.03
C GLN A 581 -31.96 -15.26 -24.72
N LYS A 582 -33.27 -15.43 -24.48
CA LYS A 582 -33.80 -16.28 -23.41
C LYS A 582 -33.17 -17.68 -23.53
N LYS A 583 -32.45 -18.11 -22.49
CA LYS A 583 -32.40 -19.54 -22.14
C LYS A 583 -33.62 -19.87 -21.29
#